data_AF-A0A5B9W1K4-F1
#
_entry.id   AF-A0A5B9W1K4-F1
#
_cell.length_a   1.000
_cell.length_b   1.000
_cell.length_c   1.000
_cell.angle_alpha   90.00
_cell.angle_beta   90.00
_cell.angle_gamma   90.00
#
_symmetry.space_group_name_H-M   'P 1'
#
loop_
_entity.id
_entity.type
_entity.pdbx_description
1 polymer ?
#
loop_
_entity_poly.entity_id
_entity_poly.type
_entity_poly.pdbx_seq_one_letter_code
_entity_poly.pdbx_strand_id
1 'polypeptide(L)'
;MKLRHLAAIVGIAALVAPAVARGGEGSFYLKDGDRVVFYGDSITDQLLYTTYTETFVVTRFPRLNLTFTHSGWGGDRVGGGAGGSIDRRLARDVVAYRPTVVTIMLGMNDASYRPFQQDVFDRYASGYRHIVDELKSDLPGVRLTLIRPSPYDDVTREPKFEGGYNAVLLRYADFVSELAKSSHCAVADLNAPLVEATKKAAAIDKEKATAFNPDRVHPSPAGQLIMAQSLLRAWNAPSLVSAVSLDAKGVRIISADNAEVTNLARSGDALTWTQLDKALPFPISHKSFFENLDFKDPTVALAVKTSDFFSALDRQPLKVDGLDAAAEYTLSIDGTPVGTFSTYDLGSGVNLAEYNTPMTEQALAVHHKTIDHTQMHKYRWREIQMRFQDAPAEYVRSAVEGLDGLERTLVAEQHALAQPRPHKFELKPKAK
;
A
#
# COMPACT_ATOMS: atom_id res chain seq x y z
N MET A 1 71.73 32.07 -34.22
CA MET A 1 71.45 32.26 -32.77
C MET A 1 69.94 32.22 -32.60
N LYS A 2 69.38 31.12 -32.07
CA LYS A 2 67.93 30.83 -32.10
C LYS A 2 67.20 31.59 -30.99
N LEU A 3 66.28 32.48 -31.35
CA LEU A 3 65.32 33.12 -30.43
C LEU A 3 64.20 32.12 -30.11
N ARG A 4 63.95 31.86 -28.82
CA ARG A 4 62.82 31.07 -28.32
C ARG A 4 61.76 32.04 -27.77
N HIS A 5 60.59 32.07 -28.38
CA HIS A 5 59.40 32.70 -27.80
C HIS A 5 58.70 31.70 -26.87
N LEU A 6 58.59 32.03 -25.59
CA LEU A 6 57.71 31.34 -24.63
C LEU A 6 56.28 31.86 -24.85
N ALA A 7 55.36 30.95 -25.16
CA ALA A 7 53.92 31.21 -25.10
C ALA A 7 53.44 30.96 -23.67
N ALA A 8 52.85 31.97 -23.03
CA ALA A 8 52.16 31.85 -21.75
C ALA A 8 50.72 31.37 -22.00
N ILE A 9 50.38 30.19 -21.48
CA ILE A 9 49.01 29.67 -21.47
C ILE A 9 48.35 30.16 -20.17
N VAL A 10 47.38 31.06 -20.29
CA VAL A 10 46.49 31.47 -19.19
C VAL A 10 45.38 30.43 -19.10
N GLY A 11 45.42 29.59 -18.07
CA GLY A 11 44.34 28.64 -17.76
C GLY A 11 43.22 29.33 -16.99
N ILE A 12 42.03 29.40 -17.60
CA ILE A 12 40.79 29.82 -16.93
C ILE A 12 40.29 28.63 -16.09
N ALA A 13 40.38 28.73 -14.77
CA ALA A 13 39.79 27.77 -13.85
C ALA A 13 38.30 28.08 -13.69
N ALA A 14 37.43 27.24 -14.24
CA ALA A 14 36.00 27.29 -13.98
C ALA A 14 35.73 26.70 -12.58
N LEU A 15 35.25 27.54 -11.64
CA LEU A 15 34.70 27.07 -10.37
C LEU A 15 33.40 26.31 -10.64
N VAL A 16 33.46 24.99 -10.57
CA VAL A 16 32.27 24.13 -10.49
C VAL A 16 31.77 24.19 -9.05
N ALA A 17 30.64 24.86 -8.82
CA ALA A 17 29.94 24.80 -7.55
C ALA A 17 29.46 23.34 -7.31
N PRO A 18 29.64 22.78 -6.11
CA PRO A 18 29.14 21.44 -5.83
C PRO A 18 27.62 21.46 -5.88
N ALA A 19 27.05 20.65 -6.77
CA ALA A 19 25.63 20.34 -6.74
C ALA A 19 25.32 19.75 -5.37
N VAL A 20 24.50 20.46 -4.59
CA VAL A 20 23.92 19.93 -3.35
C VAL A 20 23.08 18.72 -3.78
N ALA A 21 23.60 17.53 -3.51
CA ALA A 21 22.86 16.29 -3.66
C ALA A 21 21.61 16.37 -2.78
N ARG A 22 20.44 16.50 -3.41
CA ARG A 22 19.17 16.22 -2.74
C ARG A 22 19.23 14.76 -2.27
N GLY A 23 19.03 14.54 -0.97
CA GLY A 23 19.06 13.21 -0.36
C GLY A 23 18.14 12.24 -1.10
N GLY A 24 18.69 11.13 -1.56
CA GLY A 24 17.92 10.08 -2.21
C GLY A 24 17.04 9.36 -1.20
N GLU A 25 15.73 9.42 -1.40
CA GLU A 25 14.82 8.38 -0.92
C GLU A 25 15.23 7.05 -1.59
N GLY A 26 15.31 5.98 -0.80
CA GLY A 26 15.70 4.67 -1.32
C GLY A 26 14.73 4.16 -2.38
N SER A 27 15.19 3.29 -3.29
CA SER A 27 14.31 2.61 -4.24
C SER A 27 13.20 1.83 -3.51
N PHE A 28 12.06 1.64 -4.18
CA PHE A 28 10.99 0.78 -3.69
C PHE A 28 11.53 -0.60 -3.26
N TYR A 29 11.02 -1.12 -2.14
CA TYR A 29 11.58 -2.29 -1.46
C TYR A 29 11.39 -3.60 -2.23
N LEU A 30 10.20 -3.82 -2.82
CA LEU A 30 9.94 -5.05 -3.58
C LEU A 30 10.60 -4.99 -4.97
N LYS A 31 10.99 -6.16 -5.47
CA LYS A 31 11.74 -6.38 -6.70
C LYS A 31 11.00 -7.39 -7.57
N ASP A 32 11.21 -7.32 -8.88
CA ASP A 32 10.68 -8.30 -9.81
C ASP A 32 11.01 -9.74 -9.37
N GLY A 33 10.03 -10.64 -9.43
CA GLY A 33 10.17 -12.03 -8.99
C GLY A 33 10.02 -12.27 -7.49
N ASP A 34 9.77 -11.23 -6.67
CA ASP A 34 9.54 -11.42 -5.25
C ASP A 34 8.27 -12.22 -4.95
N ARG A 35 8.37 -13.06 -3.92
CA ARG A 35 7.25 -13.81 -3.34
C ARG A 35 7.08 -13.34 -1.91
N VAL A 36 5.96 -12.68 -1.63
CA VAL A 36 5.68 -11.99 -0.38
C VAL A 36 4.72 -12.82 0.46
N VAL A 37 5.09 -13.13 1.71
CA VAL A 37 4.17 -13.72 2.69
C VAL A 37 3.87 -12.70 3.79
N PHE A 38 2.60 -12.40 4.00
CA PHE A 38 2.14 -11.66 5.17
C PHE A 38 1.81 -12.63 6.30
N TYR A 39 2.66 -12.69 7.33
CA TYR A 39 2.47 -13.58 8.48
C TYR A 39 2.02 -12.79 9.73
N GLY A 40 1.02 -13.32 10.45
CA GLY A 40 0.54 -12.70 11.67
C GLY A 40 -0.69 -13.37 12.28
N ASP A 41 -1.35 -12.64 13.18
CA ASP A 41 -2.50 -13.11 13.94
C ASP A 41 -3.87 -12.79 13.27
N SER A 42 -4.92 -12.60 14.08
CA SER A 42 -6.27 -12.28 13.62
C SER A 42 -6.34 -11.02 12.77
N ILE A 43 -5.48 -10.02 13.01
CA ILE A 43 -5.53 -8.76 12.26
C ILE A 43 -5.00 -8.96 10.84
N THR A 44 -4.03 -9.85 10.67
CA THR A 44 -3.57 -10.30 9.34
C THR A 44 -4.60 -11.24 8.69
N ASP A 45 -5.25 -12.08 9.49
CA ASP A 45 -6.31 -13.01 9.06
C ASP A 45 -7.59 -12.29 8.57
N GLN A 46 -7.75 -10.99 8.85
CA GLN A 46 -8.85 -10.16 8.31
C GLN A 46 -8.73 -9.91 6.80
N LEU A 47 -7.54 -10.09 6.20
CA LEU A 47 -7.28 -9.84 4.77
C LEU A 47 -7.65 -8.43 4.29
N LEU A 48 -7.33 -7.40 5.09
CA LEU A 48 -7.57 -6.00 4.75
C LEU A 48 -6.26 -5.27 4.42
N TYR A 49 -5.41 -4.91 5.41
CA TYR A 49 -4.18 -4.15 5.16
C TYR A 49 -3.23 -4.86 4.19
N THR A 50 -3.20 -6.19 4.25
CA THR A 50 -2.42 -7.05 3.36
C THR A 50 -2.93 -6.97 1.93
N THR A 51 -4.24 -7.08 1.74
CA THR A 51 -4.92 -6.96 0.43
C THR A 51 -4.78 -5.55 -0.14
N TYR A 52 -4.92 -4.50 0.67
CA TYR A 52 -4.69 -3.11 0.23
C TYR A 52 -3.24 -2.89 -0.21
N THR A 53 -2.28 -3.48 0.51
CA THR A 53 -0.85 -3.42 0.16
C THR A 53 -0.60 -4.14 -1.16
N GLU A 54 -1.08 -5.37 -1.32
CA GLU A 54 -0.98 -6.10 -2.59
C GLU A 54 -1.62 -5.34 -3.74
N THR A 55 -2.86 -4.88 -3.57
CA THR A 55 -3.58 -4.12 -4.60
C THR A 55 -2.80 -2.88 -5.01
N PHE A 56 -2.27 -2.09 -4.07
CA PHE A 56 -1.40 -0.96 -4.42
C PHE A 56 -0.21 -1.40 -5.26
N VAL A 57 0.47 -2.47 -4.87
CA VAL A 57 1.68 -2.90 -5.57
C VAL A 57 1.36 -3.37 -6.98
N VAL A 58 0.27 -4.14 -7.16
CA VAL A 58 -0.15 -4.63 -8.47
C VAL A 58 -0.62 -3.48 -9.38
N THR A 59 -1.36 -2.50 -8.85
CA THR A 59 -1.82 -1.34 -9.63
C THR A 59 -0.68 -0.35 -9.94
N ARG A 60 0.25 -0.15 -9.01
CA ARG A 60 1.36 0.80 -9.15
C ARG A 60 2.52 0.25 -9.97
N PHE A 61 2.74 -1.06 -9.92
CA PHE A 61 3.83 -1.75 -10.60
C PHE A 61 3.35 -2.92 -11.45
N PRO A 62 2.48 -2.69 -12.44
CA PRO A 62 1.80 -3.75 -13.18
C PRO A 62 2.74 -4.64 -14.01
N ARG A 63 4.01 -4.25 -14.16
CA ARG A 63 5.04 -5.01 -14.88
C ARG A 63 5.91 -5.90 -13.98
N LEU A 64 5.80 -5.79 -12.65
CA LEU A 64 6.53 -6.67 -11.74
C LEU A 64 5.80 -8.00 -11.61
N ASN A 65 6.54 -9.09 -11.75
CA ASN A 65 6.05 -10.44 -11.54
C ASN A 65 6.18 -10.79 -10.06
N LEU A 66 5.18 -10.40 -9.27
CA LEU A 66 5.12 -10.61 -7.83
C LEU A 66 4.04 -11.63 -7.48
N THR A 67 4.22 -12.36 -6.38
CA THR A 67 3.14 -13.18 -5.82
C THR A 67 2.98 -12.91 -4.33
N PHE A 68 1.76 -12.97 -3.85
CA PHE A 68 1.44 -12.68 -2.45
C PHE A 68 0.72 -13.86 -1.80
N THR A 69 0.98 -14.08 -0.52
CA THR A 69 0.32 -15.10 0.28
C THR A 69 0.02 -14.56 1.68
N HIS A 70 -1.21 -14.79 2.13
CA HIS A 70 -1.76 -14.14 3.33
C HIS A 70 -1.94 -15.19 4.42
N SER A 71 -0.94 -15.31 5.29
CA SER A 71 -0.80 -16.40 6.26
C SER A 71 -1.15 -15.95 7.69
N GLY A 72 -2.27 -15.24 7.83
CA GLY A 72 -2.81 -14.85 9.14
C GLY A 72 -3.55 -16.00 9.83
N TRP A 73 -3.47 -16.11 11.16
CA TRP A 73 -4.32 -17.04 11.92
C TRP A 73 -4.79 -16.41 13.23
N GLY A 74 -6.12 -16.33 13.38
CA GLY A 74 -6.75 -15.76 14.56
C GLY A 74 -6.24 -16.30 15.89
N GLY A 75 -5.81 -15.40 16.77
CA GLY A 75 -5.33 -15.72 18.13
C GLY A 75 -3.87 -16.19 18.22
N ASP A 76 -3.15 -16.27 17.10
CA ASP A 76 -1.73 -16.62 17.12
C ASP A 76 -0.92 -15.66 17.99
N ARG A 77 0.11 -16.25 18.61
CA ARG A 77 1.18 -15.61 19.39
C ARG A 77 2.52 -16.06 18.81
N VAL A 78 3.63 -15.57 19.37
CA VAL A 78 4.97 -16.03 18.97
C VAL A 78 5.21 -17.54 19.20
N GLY A 79 4.41 -18.19 20.04
CA GLY A 79 4.45 -19.65 20.25
C GLY A 79 3.53 -20.47 19.34
N GLY A 80 2.77 -19.82 18.45
CA GLY A 80 1.69 -20.43 17.67
C GLY A 80 0.32 -20.24 18.32
N GLY A 81 -0.64 -21.06 17.92
CA GLY A 81 -2.04 -20.92 18.31
C GLY A 81 -2.89 -22.10 17.85
N ALA A 82 -4.16 -21.85 17.51
CA ALA A 82 -5.08 -22.90 17.08
C ALA A 82 -4.65 -23.60 15.77
N GLY A 83 -3.75 -22.99 14.99
CA GLY A 83 -3.21 -23.59 13.76
C GLY A 83 -2.01 -24.51 13.97
N GLY A 84 -1.59 -24.71 15.23
CA GLY A 84 -0.41 -25.48 15.62
C GLY A 84 0.66 -24.63 16.31
N SER A 85 1.72 -25.30 16.76
CA SER A 85 2.92 -24.64 17.30
C SER A 85 3.58 -23.75 16.25
N ILE A 86 4.37 -22.77 16.69
CA ILE A 86 5.05 -21.83 15.79
C ILE A 86 5.86 -22.53 14.70
N ASP A 87 6.62 -23.58 15.02
CA ASP A 87 7.45 -24.28 14.02
C ASP A 87 6.61 -24.92 12.92
N ARG A 88 5.46 -25.51 13.28
CA ARG A 88 4.52 -26.08 12.30
C ARG A 88 3.91 -24.98 11.43
N ARG A 89 3.59 -23.84 12.02
CA ARG A 89 3.03 -22.67 11.31
C ARG A 89 4.05 -22.11 10.32
N LEU A 90 5.30 -21.91 10.74
CA LEU A 90 6.36 -21.41 9.86
C LEU A 90 6.65 -22.38 8.71
N ALA A 91 6.84 -23.66 8.99
CA ALA A 91 7.12 -24.65 7.96
C ALA A 91 5.99 -24.75 6.92
N ARG A 92 4.74 -24.86 7.39
CA ARG A 92 3.57 -25.08 6.53
C ARG A 92 3.07 -23.81 5.83
N ASP A 93 3.06 -22.68 6.54
CA ASP A 93 2.33 -21.47 6.12
C ASP A 93 3.25 -20.33 5.71
N VAL A 94 4.56 -20.50 5.81
CA VAL A 94 5.55 -19.51 5.34
C VAL A 94 6.56 -20.19 4.42
N VAL A 95 7.36 -21.12 4.95
CA VAL A 95 8.47 -21.76 4.22
C VAL A 95 8.00 -22.54 3.00
N ALA A 96 6.85 -23.21 3.08
CA ALA A 96 6.27 -23.95 1.95
C ALA A 96 6.03 -23.09 0.69
N TYR A 97 5.77 -21.79 0.87
CA TYR A 97 5.59 -20.83 -0.23
C TYR A 97 6.92 -20.30 -0.79
N ARG A 98 8.05 -20.68 -0.19
CA ARG A 98 9.41 -20.27 -0.53
C ARG A 98 9.53 -18.75 -0.70
N PRO A 99 9.04 -17.91 0.24
CA PRO A 99 9.02 -16.46 0.05
C PRO A 99 10.43 -15.88 -0.05
N THR A 100 10.56 -14.77 -0.79
CA THR A 100 11.76 -13.92 -0.75
C THR A 100 11.58 -12.74 0.21
N VAL A 101 10.32 -12.42 0.56
CA VAL A 101 9.95 -11.38 1.51
C VAL A 101 8.90 -11.91 2.47
N VAL A 102 9.09 -11.67 3.77
CA VAL A 102 8.08 -11.99 4.80
C VAL A 102 7.84 -10.78 5.68
N THR A 103 6.57 -10.45 5.91
CA THR A 103 6.20 -9.50 6.97
C THR A 103 5.74 -10.27 8.20
N ILE A 104 6.09 -9.79 9.40
CA ILE A 104 5.68 -10.44 10.65
C ILE A 104 4.99 -9.41 11.55
N MET A 105 3.69 -9.58 11.78
CA MET A 105 2.94 -8.76 12.74
C MET A 105 2.33 -9.65 13.84
N LEU A 106 2.94 -9.60 15.02
CA LEU A 106 2.50 -10.29 16.25
C LEU A 106 2.75 -9.36 17.45
N GLY A 107 2.03 -9.60 18.55
CA GLY A 107 2.15 -8.83 19.79
C GLY A 107 0.80 -8.53 20.44
N MET A 108 -0.27 -8.40 19.64
CA MET A 108 -1.61 -8.06 20.14
C MET A 108 -2.12 -9.11 21.13
N ASN A 109 -1.93 -10.40 20.85
CA ASN A 109 -2.35 -11.49 21.72
C ASN A 109 -1.31 -11.86 22.78
N ASP A 110 -0.03 -11.58 22.53
CA ASP A 110 1.11 -12.04 23.32
C ASP A 110 1.10 -11.46 24.74
N ALA A 111 0.82 -10.16 24.86
CA ALA A 111 0.70 -9.50 26.15
C ALA A 111 -0.54 -9.96 26.94
N SER A 112 -1.49 -10.67 26.30
CA SER A 112 -2.67 -11.29 26.93
C SER A 112 -3.64 -10.32 27.60
N TYR A 113 -3.77 -9.09 27.07
CA TYR A 113 -4.75 -8.11 27.54
C TYR A 113 -4.64 -7.85 29.06
N ARG A 114 -3.45 -7.47 29.53
CA ARG A 114 -3.12 -7.18 30.93
C ARG A 114 -2.01 -6.13 31.03
N PRO A 115 -1.80 -5.51 32.21
CA PRO A 115 -0.64 -4.65 32.46
C PRO A 115 0.68 -5.36 32.15
N PHE A 116 1.73 -4.59 31.87
CA PHE A 116 3.04 -5.12 31.53
C PHE A 116 3.57 -6.07 32.62
N GLN A 117 4.05 -7.23 32.19
CA GLN A 117 4.71 -8.23 33.03
C GLN A 117 5.97 -8.72 32.32
N GLN A 118 7.09 -8.70 33.02
CA GLN A 118 8.41 -8.98 32.45
C GLN A 118 8.49 -10.41 31.89
N ASP A 119 7.99 -11.41 32.61
CA ASP A 119 8.02 -12.82 32.20
C ASP A 119 7.19 -13.10 30.92
N VAL A 120 6.13 -12.32 30.69
CA VAL A 120 5.30 -12.39 29.48
C VAL A 120 6.04 -11.77 28.32
N PHE A 121 6.65 -10.61 28.54
CA PHE A 121 7.49 -9.94 27.55
C PHE A 121 8.72 -10.76 27.18
N ASP A 122 9.37 -11.42 28.14
CA ASP A 122 10.54 -12.26 27.88
C ASP A 122 10.19 -13.45 26.97
N ARG A 123 9.01 -14.08 27.19
CA ARG A 123 8.48 -15.13 26.31
C ARG A 123 8.17 -14.62 24.90
N TYR A 124 7.59 -13.42 24.81
CA TYR A 124 7.38 -12.76 23.52
C TYR A 124 8.71 -12.53 22.80
N ALA A 125 9.67 -11.92 23.48
CA ALA A 125 10.96 -11.57 22.92
C ALA A 125 11.78 -12.81 22.51
N SER A 126 11.73 -13.90 23.28
CA SER A 126 12.39 -15.16 22.90
C SER A 126 11.71 -15.81 21.70
N GLY A 127 10.37 -15.88 21.69
CA GLY A 127 9.62 -16.49 20.60
C GLY A 127 9.75 -15.70 19.29
N TYR A 128 9.76 -14.37 19.36
CA TYR A 128 9.94 -13.55 18.15
C TYR A 128 11.36 -13.71 17.57
N ARG A 129 12.40 -13.78 18.42
CA ARG A 129 13.77 -14.10 17.97
C ARG A 129 13.81 -15.46 17.26
N HIS A 130 13.21 -16.48 17.87
CA HIS A 130 13.09 -17.82 17.29
C HIS A 130 12.46 -17.78 15.88
N ILE A 131 11.36 -17.06 15.70
CA ILE A 131 10.74 -16.89 14.36
C ILE A 131 11.71 -16.29 13.34
N VAL A 132 12.42 -15.22 13.72
CA VAL A 132 13.38 -14.54 12.83
C VAL A 132 14.54 -15.46 12.46
N ASP A 133 15.06 -16.22 13.42
CA ASP A 133 16.19 -17.12 13.24
C ASP A 133 15.81 -18.31 12.35
N GLU A 134 14.68 -18.96 12.62
CA GLU A 134 14.16 -20.08 11.81
C GLU A 134 13.91 -19.66 10.37
N LEU A 135 13.23 -18.52 10.14
CA LEU A 135 12.95 -18.06 8.77
C LEU A 135 14.23 -17.76 7.99
N LYS A 136 15.26 -17.20 8.63
CA LYS A 136 16.53 -16.95 7.96
C LYS A 136 17.34 -18.22 7.69
N SER A 137 17.23 -19.20 8.59
CA SER A 137 17.85 -20.51 8.42
C SER A 137 17.21 -21.27 7.25
N ASP A 138 15.88 -21.36 7.24
CA ASP A 138 15.12 -22.14 6.26
C ASP A 138 15.02 -21.45 4.88
N LEU A 139 15.11 -20.12 4.85
CA LEU A 139 15.03 -19.31 3.63
C LEU A 139 16.26 -18.39 3.49
N PRO A 140 17.42 -18.94 3.07
CA PRO A 140 18.62 -18.13 2.85
C PRO A 140 18.36 -16.96 1.90
N GLY A 141 18.66 -15.74 2.35
CA GLY A 141 18.45 -14.52 1.58
C GLY A 141 17.05 -13.91 1.67
N VAL A 142 16.15 -14.49 2.48
CA VAL A 142 14.85 -13.87 2.77
C VAL A 142 15.02 -12.49 3.38
N ARG A 143 14.20 -11.54 2.95
CA ARG A 143 14.16 -10.19 3.51
C ARG A 143 12.93 -10.04 4.40
N LEU A 144 13.16 -9.79 5.67
CA LEU A 144 12.09 -9.69 6.65
C LEU A 144 11.70 -8.22 6.88
N THR A 145 10.41 -7.95 6.98
CA THR A 145 9.87 -6.69 7.53
C THR A 145 9.19 -7.01 8.85
N LEU A 146 9.80 -6.60 9.96
CA LEU A 146 9.21 -6.79 11.29
C LEU A 146 8.27 -5.61 11.57
N ILE A 147 7.02 -5.93 11.89
CA ILE A 147 5.97 -4.92 12.03
C ILE A 147 5.73 -4.64 13.51
N ARG A 148 5.87 -3.37 13.92
CA ARG A 148 5.36 -2.90 15.21
C ARG A 148 3.83 -3.07 15.20
N PRO A 149 3.25 -3.83 16.16
CA PRO A 149 1.84 -4.21 16.10
C PRO A 149 0.91 -2.99 16.12
N SER A 150 -0.20 -3.07 15.39
CA SER A 150 -1.26 -2.05 15.40
C SER A 150 -1.79 -1.79 16.82
N PRO A 151 -2.40 -0.62 17.08
CA PRO A 151 -2.69 -0.21 18.43
C PRO A 151 -3.92 -0.91 19.00
N TYR A 152 -3.90 -1.05 20.33
CA TYR A 152 -5.14 -1.19 21.07
C TYR A 152 -5.77 0.20 21.23
N ASP A 153 -7.06 0.34 20.95
CA ASP A 153 -7.68 1.66 21.02
C ASP A 153 -8.00 2.07 22.47
N ASP A 154 -7.01 2.72 23.09
CA ASP A 154 -7.11 3.50 24.32
C ASP A 154 -7.24 5.02 24.03
N VAL A 155 -7.41 5.42 22.77
CA VAL A 155 -7.49 6.83 22.34
C VAL A 155 -8.92 7.34 22.41
N THR A 156 -9.86 6.58 21.83
CA THR A 156 -11.25 7.03 21.68
C THR A 156 -12.08 6.78 22.92
N ARG A 157 -11.59 5.92 23.81
CA ARG A 157 -12.31 5.41 24.98
C ARG A 157 -11.33 5.18 26.13
N GLU A 158 -11.83 5.32 27.36
CA GLU A 158 -11.03 5.09 28.57
C GLU A 158 -10.30 3.73 28.53
N PRO A 159 -9.04 3.68 28.99
CA PRO A 159 -8.28 2.43 29.07
C PRO A 159 -9.01 1.34 29.86
N LYS A 160 -9.08 0.13 29.29
CA LYS A 160 -9.65 -1.03 30.02
C LYS A 160 -8.68 -1.66 31.01
N PHE A 161 -7.39 -1.40 30.85
CA PHE A 161 -6.32 -1.99 31.65
C PHE A 161 -5.50 -0.88 32.29
N GLU A 162 -5.02 -1.12 33.50
CA GLU A 162 -4.16 -0.17 34.21
C GLU A 162 -2.96 0.21 33.34
N GLY A 163 -2.76 1.52 33.15
CA GLY A 163 -1.69 2.07 32.30
C GLY A 163 -1.96 2.01 30.78
N GLY A 164 -3.07 1.43 30.34
CA GLY A 164 -3.42 1.26 28.92
C GLY A 164 -2.73 0.06 28.27
N TYR A 165 -3.48 -0.71 27.49
CA TYR A 165 -2.91 -1.86 26.80
C TYR A 165 -2.02 -1.42 25.63
N ASN A 166 -2.33 -0.29 24.98
CA ASN A 166 -1.46 0.20 23.92
C ASN A 166 -0.05 0.59 24.44
N ALA A 167 0.07 1.04 25.68
CA ALA A 167 1.37 1.31 26.29
C ALA A 167 2.22 0.02 26.46
N VAL A 168 1.57 -1.12 26.68
CA VAL A 168 2.22 -2.44 26.68
C VAL A 168 2.67 -2.81 25.27
N LEU A 169 1.79 -2.64 24.28
CA LEU A 169 2.11 -2.91 22.86
C LEU A 169 3.26 -2.04 22.36
N LEU A 170 3.39 -0.79 22.80
CA LEU A 170 4.52 0.07 22.46
C LEU A 170 5.86 -0.48 22.97
N ARG A 171 5.90 -1.11 24.16
CA ARG A 171 7.12 -1.79 24.65
C ARG A 171 7.50 -2.99 23.77
N TYR A 172 6.50 -3.74 23.30
CA TYR A 172 6.70 -4.88 22.40
C TYR A 172 7.19 -4.37 21.03
N ALA A 173 6.62 -3.26 20.56
CA ALA A 173 7.00 -2.59 19.34
C ALA A 173 8.44 -2.03 19.36
N ASP A 174 8.88 -1.48 20.49
CA ASP A 174 10.26 -1.01 20.66
C ASP A 174 11.25 -2.17 20.56
N PHE A 175 10.95 -3.30 21.23
CA PHE A 175 11.71 -4.53 21.06
C PHE A 175 11.76 -5.02 19.60
N VAL A 176 10.62 -5.01 18.88
CA VAL A 176 10.58 -5.39 17.47
C VAL A 176 11.51 -4.51 16.63
N SER A 177 11.57 -3.22 16.94
CA SER A 177 12.46 -2.27 16.24
C SER A 177 13.93 -2.54 16.53
N GLU A 178 14.27 -2.83 17.79
CA GLU A 178 15.61 -3.23 18.21
C GLU A 178 16.05 -4.54 17.54
N LEU A 179 15.17 -5.54 17.53
CA LEU A 179 15.42 -6.82 16.88
C LEU A 179 15.59 -6.66 15.37
N ALA A 180 14.75 -5.85 14.71
CA ALA A 180 14.88 -5.57 13.28
C ALA A 180 16.26 -4.98 12.98
N LYS A 181 16.70 -4.01 13.79
CA LYS A 181 18.03 -3.40 13.64
C LYS A 181 19.16 -4.41 13.84
N SER A 182 19.14 -5.18 14.94
CA SER A 182 20.21 -6.15 15.23
C SER A 182 20.25 -7.30 14.23
N SER A 183 19.10 -7.64 13.65
CA SER A 183 18.94 -8.70 12.67
C SER A 183 19.00 -8.18 11.23
N HIS A 184 19.30 -6.91 10.97
CA HIS A 184 19.34 -6.34 9.61
C HIS A 184 18.04 -6.56 8.80
N CYS A 185 16.89 -6.53 9.48
CA CYS A 185 15.57 -6.59 8.87
C CYS A 185 15.03 -5.18 8.63
N ALA A 186 14.07 -5.04 7.70
CA ALA A 186 13.26 -3.84 7.61
C ALA A 186 12.29 -3.77 8.80
N VAL A 187 11.81 -2.56 9.12
CA VAL A 187 10.81 -2.32 10.15
C VAL A 187 9.69 -1.44 9.61
N ALA A 188 8.45 -1.74 9.96
CA ALA A 188 7.30 -0.88 9.70
C ALA A 188 6.55 -0.60 11.01
N ASP A 189 5.89 0.56 11.09
CA ASP A 189 5.10 0.96 12.27
C ASP A 189 3.62 1.07 11.93
N LEU A 190 2.81 0.12 12.39
CA LEU A 190 1.35 0.17 12.23
C LEU A 190 0.63 0.72 13.47
N ASN A 191 1.37 1.07 14.53
CA ASN A 191 0.84 1.62 15.77
C ASN A 191 0.69 3.14 15.68
N ALA A 192 1.82 3.85 15.59
CA ALA A 192 1.86 5.29 15.77
C ALA A 192 1.05 6.05 14.71
N PRO A 193 1.13 5.73 13.40
CA PRO A 193 0.33 6.42 12.39
C PRO A 193 -1.18 6.25 12.59
N LEU A 194 -1.62 5.05 12.99
CA LEU A 194 -3.03 4.79 13.27
C LEU A 194 -3.50 5.53 14.53
N VAL A 195 -2.70 5.54 15.60
CA VAL A 195 -2.99 6.35 16.80
C VAL A 195 -3.14 7.84 16.46
N GLU A 196 -2.23 8.40 15.67
CA GLU A 196 -2.27 9.82 15.30
C GLU A 196 -3.48 10.15 14.40
N ALA A 197 -3.79 9.29 13.43
CA ALA A 197 -4.99 9.43 12.61
C ALA A 197 -6.27 9.32 13.44
N THR A 198 -6.32 8.40 14.41
CA THR A 198 -7.45 8.26 15.34
C THR A 198 -7.61 9.48 16.24
N LYS A 199 -6.52 10.07 16.77
CA LYS A 199 -6.59 11.33 17.55
C LYS A 199 -7.15 12.49 16.73
N LYS A 200 -6.65 12.67 15.50
CA LYS A 200 -7.14 13.71 14.57
C LYS A 200 -8.61 13.47 14.22
N ALA A 201 -9.00 12.23 13.96
CA ALA A 201 -10.38 11.84 13.72
C ALA A 201 -11.26 12.14 14.93
N ALA A 202 -10.82 11.80 16.15
CA ALA A 202 -11.59 12.01 17.37
C ALA A 202 -11.82 13.49 17.69
N ALA A 203 -10.90 14.37 17.27
CA ALA A 203 -11.09 15.83 17.36
C ALA A 203 -12.15 16.37 16.38
N ILE A 204 -12.48 15.63 15.32
CA ILE A 204 -13.51 15.98 14.34
C ILE A 204 -14.84 15.29 14.68
N ASP A 205 -14.80 13.98 14.90
CA ASP A 205 -15.94 13.12 15.18
C ASP A 205 -15.47 11.89 15.98
N LYS A 206 -15.77 11.90 17.30
CA LYS A 206 -15.35 10.83 18.22
C LYS A 206 -16.02 9.49 17.93
N GLU A 207 -17.27 9.49 17.48
CA GLU A 207 -18.01 8.26 17.18
C GLU A 207 -17.40 7.57 15.95
N LYS A 208 -17.16 8.32 14.87
CA LYS A 208 -16.49 7.78 13.68
C LYS A 208 -15.04 7.39 13.93
N ALA A 209 -14.31 8.14 14.75
CA ALA A 209 -12.96 7.74 15.16
C ALA A 209 -12.95 6.40 15.91
N THR A 210 -13.96 6.14 16.74
CA THR A 210 -14.14 4.85 17.43
C THR A 210 -14.32 3.70 16.42
N ALA A 211 -14.96 3.97 15.28
CA ALA A 211 -15.14 2.99 14.21
C ALA A 211 -13.87 2.64 13.44
N PHE A 212 -12.74 3.34 13.63
CA PHE A 212 -11.44 2.93 13.05
C PHE A 212 -10.97 1.61 13.67
N ASN A 213 -11.32 1.35 14.92
CA ASN A 213 -10.99 0.12 15.64
C ASN A 213 -12.14 -0.25 16.60
N PRO A 214 -13.26 -0.81 16.08
CA PRO A 214 -14.53 -0.89 16.80
C PRO A 214 -14.45 -1.70 18.10
N ASP A 215 -13.71 -2.80 18.14
CA ASP A 215 -13.56 -3.65 19.33
C ASP A 215 -12.27 -3.37 20.15
N ARG A 216 -11.54 -2.32 19.75
CA ARG A 216 -10.21 -1.91 20.25
C ARG A 216 -9.05 -2.78 19.80
N VAL A 217 -9.28 -3.91 19.14
CA VAL A 217 -8.25 -4.87 18.74
C VAL A 217 -8.09 -4.93 17.22
N HIS A 218 -9.19 -5.07 16.51
CA HIS A 218 -9.26 -5.33 15.08
C HIS A 218 -9.66 -4.05 14.33
N PRO A 219 -8.71 -3.36 13.67
CA PRO A 219 -9.05 -2.18 12.90
C PRO A 219 -10.02 -2.51 11.76
N SER A 220 -10.94 -1.59 11.51
CA SER A 220 -11.90 -1.66 10.41
C SER A 220 -11.21 -1.38 9.06
N PRO A 221 -11.90 -1.49 7.92
CA PRO A 221 -11.37 -1.07 6.62
C PRO A 221 -10.66 0.29 6.64
N ALA A 222 -11.25 1.29 7.31
CA ALA A 222 -10.66 2.62 7.45
C ALA A 222 -9.35 2.63 8.25
N GLY A 223 -9.29 1.90 9.37
CA GLY A 223 -8.06 1.76 10.17
C GLY A 223 -6.97 0.99 9.42
N GLN A 224 -7.37 -0.05 8.69
CA GLN A 224 -6.43 -0.87 7.91
C GLN A 224 -5.92 -0.18 6.64
N LEU A 225 -6.62 0.83 6.12
CA LEU A 225 -6.09 1.71 5.07
C LEU A 225 -4.84 2.48 5.55
N ILE A 226 -4.89 3.02 6.78
CA ILE A 226 -3.75 3.70 7.41
C ILE A 226 -2.61 2.72 7.69
N MET A 227 -2.94 1.48 8.05
CA MET A 227 -1.95 0.41 8.23
C MET A 227 -1.24 0.06 6.92
N ALA A 228 -1.99 -0.16 5.84
CA ALA A 228 -1.41 -0.41 4.52
C ALA A 228 -0.51 0.75 4.07
N GLN A 229 -0.97 2.00 4.30
CA GLN A 229 -0.16 3.19 4.02
C GLN A 229 1.17 3.18 4.78
N SER A 230 1.15 2.78 6.04
CA SER A 230 2.35 2.77 6.88
C SER A 230 3.35 1.69 6.44
N LEU A 231 2.86 0.51 6.03
CA LEU A 231 3.71 -0.55 5.47
C LEU A 231 4.32 -0.12 4.12
N LEU A 232 3.50 0.42 3.22
CA LEU A 232 3.95 0.92 1.92
C LEU A 232 5.01 2.02 2.06
N ARG A 233 4.83 2.94 3.04
CA ARG A 233 5.83 3.96 3.35
C ARG A 233 7.14 3.35 3.86
N ALA A 234 7.08 2.34 4.74
CA ALA A 234 8.27 1.62 5.19
C ALA A 234 9.02 0.91 4.04
N TRP A 235 8.29 0.57 2.97
CA TRP A 235 8.83 0.01 1.74
C TRP A 235 9.25 1.05 0.70
N ASN A 236 9.26 2.34 1.03
CA ASN A 236 9.53 3.45 0.11
C ASN A 236 8.65 3.39 -1.15
N ALA A 237 7.37 3.05 -0.99
CA ALA A 237 6.40 3.09 -2.07
C ALA A 237 6.30 4.51 -2.66
N PRO A 238 6.42 4.68 -3.99
CA PRO A 238 6.32 5.97 -4.61
C PRO A 238 4.86 6.43 -4.64
N SER A 239 4.63 7.72 -4.39
CA SER A 239 3.30 8.31 -4.42
C SER A 239 2.73 8.50 -5.84
N LEU A 240 3.61 8.62 -6.84
CA LEU A 240 3.22 9.07 -8.19
C LEU A 240 2.54 7.96 -8.99
N VAL A 241 1.32 8.21 -9.47
CA VAL A 241 0.61 7.42 -10.48
C VAL A 241 1.14 7.84 -11.85
N SER A 242 0.92 9.10 -12.20
CA SER A 242 1.46 9.81 -13.36
C SER A 242 1.36 11.31 -13.12
N ALA A 243 2.10 12.12 -13.87
CA ALA A 243 1.93 13.58 -13.85
C ALA A 243 1.98 14.13 -15.28
N VAL A 244 0.95 14.86 -15.67
CA VAL A 244 0.85 15.44 -17.02
C VAL A 244 0.70 16.95 -16.91
N SER A 245 1.54 17.68 -17.65
CA SER A 245 1.46 19.13 -17.78
C SER A 245 1.32 19.54 -19.24
N LEU A 246 0.32 20.34 -19.54
CA LEU A 246 -0.04 20.77 -20.89
C LEU A 246 -0.11 22.30 -20.98
N ASP A 247 0.23 22.84 -22.15
CA ASP A 247 -0.01 24.23 -22.53
C ASP A 247 -1.13 24.26 -23.59
N ALA A 248 -2.32 24.69 -23.18
CA ALA A 248 -3.51 24.72 -24.01
C ALA A 248 -3.45 25.82 -25.09
N LYS A 249 -2.66 26.89 -24.88
CA LYS A 249 -2.52 27.99 -25.85
C LYS A 249 -1.54 27.59 -26.96
N GLY A 250 -0.40 27.01 -26.57
CA GLY A 250 0.61 26.50 -27.49
C GLY A 250 0.29 25.13 -28.09
N VAL A 251 -0.74 24.44 -27.57
CA VAL A 251 -1.09 23.04 -27.90
C VAL A 251 0.14 22.14 -27.80
N ARG A 252 0.77 22.18 -26.63
CA ARG A 252 2.07 21.53 -26.39
C ARG A 252 2.04 20.72 -25.09
N ILE A 253 2.65 19.54 -25.15
CA ILE A 253 2.94 18.72 -23.96
C ILE A 253 4.19 19.32 -23.29
N ILE A 254 4.06 19.74 -22.03
CA ILE A 254 5.17 20.29 -21.25
C ILE A 254 5.94 19.15 -20.57
N SER A 255 5.23 18.23 -19.93
CA SER A 255 5.79 17.02 -19.33
C SER A 255 4.74 15.91 -19.24
N ALA A 256 5.22 14.66 -19.20
CA ALA A 256 4.42 13.46 -19.01
C ALA A 256 5.24 12.41 -18.23
N ASP A 257 5.22 12.52 -16.90
CA ASP A 257 5.94 11.61 -16.01
C ASP A 257 5.08 10.36 -15.73
N ASN A 258 5.68 9.18 -15.87
CA ASN A 258 4.99 7.89 -15.77
C ASN A 258 3.72 7.77 -16.64
N ALA A 259 3.69 8.50 -17.75
CA ALA A 259 2.62 8.47 -18.75
C ALA A 259 3.20 8.69 -20.15
N GLU A 260 2.41 8.38 -21.17
CA GLU A 260 2.63 8.78 -22.55
C GLU A 260 1.42 9.59 -23.01
N VAL A 261 1.66 10.77 -23.58
CA VAL A 261 0.61 11.66 -24.10
C VAL A 261 0.80 11.82 -25.60
N THR A 262 -0.26 11.57 -26.36
CA THR A 262 -0.29 11.67 -27.83
C THR A 262 -1.54 12.39 -28.30
N ASN A 263 -1.58 12.76 -29.57
CA ASN A 263 -2.75 13.37 -30.23
C ASN A 263 -3.30 14.63 -29.50
N LEU A 264 -2.42 15.41 -28.85
CA LEU A 264 -2.81 16.68 -28.24
C LEU A 264 -3.21 17.66 -29.34
N ALA A 265 -4.47 18.10 -29.31
CA ALA A 265 -5.03 18.99 -30.31
C ALA A 265 -6.15 19.87 -29.73
N ARG A 266 -6.51 20.93 -30.45
CA ARG A 266 -7.79 21.62 -30.24
C ARG A 266 -8.84 21.05 -31.19
N SER A 267 -10.02 20.78 -30.65
CA SER A 267 -11.20 20.36 -31.39
C SER A 267 -12.35 21.31 -31.06
N GLY A 268 -12.53 22.36 -31.87
CA GLY A 268 -13.42 23.46 -31.54
C GLY A 268 -12.90 24.25 -30.34
N ASP A 269 -13.71 24.36 -29.29
CA ASP A 269 -13.39 25.00 -28.02
C ASP A 269 -12.71 24.04 -27.00
N ALA A 270 -12.65 22.74 -27.30
CA ALA A 270 -12.08 21.74 -26.43
C ALA A 270 -10.58 21.48 -26.71
N LEU A 271 -9.83 21.18 -25.66
CA LEU A 271 -8.51 20.56 -25.72
C LEU A 271 -8.67 19.05 -25.58
N THR A 272 -8.11 18.27 -26.49
CA THR A 272 -8.23 16.81 -26.48
C THR A 272 -6.87 16.15 -26.58
N TRP A 273 -6.67 15.02 -25.91
CA TRP A 273 -5.47 14.20 -26.04
C TRP A 273 -5.76 12.72 -25.74
N THR A 274 -4.84 11.85 -26.11
CA THR A 274 -4.80 10.46 -25.66
C THR A 274 -3.69 10.32 -24.63
N GLN A 275 -3.98 9.66 -23.50
CA GLN A 275 -3.00 9.42 -22.45
C GLN A 275 -2.99 7.95 -22.04
N LEU A 276 -1.80 7.37 -22.00
CA LEU A 276 -1.54 6.04 -21.43
C LEU A 276 -0.70 6.23 -20.17
N ASP A 277 -1.31 6.05 -19.01
CA ASP A 277 -0.56 5.98 -17.75
C ASP A 277 0.22 4.66 -17.67
N LYS A 278 1.35 4.64 -16.95
CA LYS A 278 2.17 3.43 -16.76
C LYS A 278 1.90 2.72 -15.43
N ALA A 279 0.93 3.24 -14.67
CA ALA A 279 0.40 2.74 -13.40
C ALA A 279 -1.07 3.13 -13.27
N LEU A 280 -1.80 2.44 -12.40
CA LEU A 280 -3.17 2.78 -12.03
C LEU A 280 -3.21 3.47 -10.65
N PRO A 281 -4.23 4.32 -10.38
CA PRO A 281 -4.45 4.91 -9.06
C PRO A 281 -4.80 3.85 -8.01
N PHE A 282 -4.76 4.22 -6.73
CA PHE A 282 -5.24 3.36 -5.66
C PHE A 282 -6.78 3.26 -5.74
N PRO A 283 -7.36 2.06 -5.59
CA PRO A 283 -8.78 1.85 -5.88
C PRO A 283 -9.67 2.22 -4.70
N ILE A 284 -9.80 3.51 -4.40
CA ILE A 284 -10.88 3.97 -3.53
C ILE A 284 -12.10 4.29 -4.39
N SER A 285 -13.21 3.59 -4.12
CA SER A 285 -14.46 3.78 -4.84
C SER A 285 -15.11 5.11 -4.45
N HIS A 286 -15.60 5.85 -5.44
CA HIS A 286 -16.47 7.02 -5.23
C HIS A 286 -17.96 6.70 -5.40
N LYS A 287 -18.27 5.42 -5.65
CA LYS A 287 -19.62 4.87 -5.79
C LYS A 287 -19.93 3.99 -4.58
N SER A 288 -21.19 3.98 -4.15
CA SER A 288 -21.58 3.12 -3.05
C SER A 288 -21.57 1.68 -3.53
N PHE A 289 -20.68 0.87 -2.96
CA PHE A 289 -20.63 -0.56 -3.17
C PHE A 289 -20.44 -1.26 -1.83
N PHE A 290 -20.76 -2.55 -1.76
CA PHE A 290 -20.57 -3.40 -0.57
C PHE A 290 -19.08 -3.75 -0.35
N GLU A 291 -18.17 -2.78 -0.49
CA GLU A 291 -16.72 -2.98 -0.55
C GLU A 291 -15.99 -2.24 0.58
N ASN A 292 -14.84 -2.77 0.95
CA ASN A 292 -14.02 -2.28 2.07
C ASN A 292 -13.15 -1.04 1.70
N LEU A 293 -13.46 -0.28 0.64
CA LEU A 293 -12.76 0.95 0.21
C LEU A 293 -13.72 1.93 -0.47
N ASP A 294 -14.84 2.25 0.18
CA ASP A 294 -15.85 3.19 -0.33
C ASP A 294 -15.69 4.59 0.29
N PHE A 295 -15.45 5.63 -0.51
CA PHE A 295 -15.42 7.03 -0.05
C PHE A 295 -16.79 7.52 0.48
N LYS A 296 -17.88 6.83 0.17
CA LYS A 296 -19.18 7.10 0.79
C LYS A 296 -19.31 6.48 2.18
N ASP A 297 -18.42 5.56 2.57
CA ASP A 297 -18.25 5.23 3.99
C ASP A 297 -17.61 6.44 4.68
N PRO A 298 -18.35 7.12 5.59
CA PRO A 298 -17.84 8.31 6.24
C PRO A 298 -16.63 8.01 7.16
N THR A 299 -16.42 6.76 7.54
CA THR A 299 -15.25 6.31 8.33
C THR A 299 -14.01 6.27 7.44
N VAL A 300 -14.11 5.71 6.23
CA VAL A 300 -13.01 5.70 5.25
C VAL A 300 -12.69 7.12 4.80
N ALA A 301 -13.70 7.93 4.49
CA ALA A 301 -13.52 9.33 4.14
C ALA A 301 -12.81 10.11 5.26
N LEU A 302 -13.16 9.86 6.53
CA LEU A 302 -12.48 10.48 7.66
C LEU A 302 -11.03 10.01 7.80
N ALA A 303 -10.73 8.73 7.57
CA ALA A 303 -9.36 8.20 7.61
C ALA A 303 -8.47 8.82 6.53
N VAL A 304 -8.98 8.97 5.30
CA VAL A 304 -8.27 9.68 4.22
C VAL A 304 -8.07 11.15 4.58
N LYS A 305 -9.09 11.82 5.13
CA LYS A 305 -9.02 13.23 5.55
C LYS A 305 -8.02 13.48 6.68
N THR A 306 -7.84 12.54 7.61
CA THR A 306 -6.94 12.70 8.78
C THR A 306 -5.54 12.16 8.56
N SER A 307 -5.30 11.51 7.42
CA SER A 307 -3.99 11.07 6.95
C SER A 307 -3.45 11.96 5.83
N ASP A 308 -2.27 11.66 5.34
CA ASP A 308 -1.68 12.25 4.13
C ASP A 308 -1.77 11.28 2.94
N PHE A 309 -2.83 10.48 2.88
CA PHE A 309 -2.98 9.35 1.95
C PHE A 309 -2.64 9.69 0.49
N PHE A 310 -3.32 10.69 -0.10
CA PHE A 310 -3.12 11.04 -1.51
C PHE A 310 -1.71 11.55 -1.79
N SER A 311 -1.16 12.42 -0.94
CA SER A 311 0.20 12.92 -1.14
C SER A 311 1.26 11.85 -0.92
N ALA A 312 1.00 10.87 -0.05
CA ALA A 312 1.91 9.79 0.27
C ALA A 312 1.89 8.64 -0.74
N LEU A 313 0.74 8.32 -1.34
CA LEU A 313 0.56 7.10 -2.14
C LEU A 313 -0.09 7.32 -3.50
N ASP A 314 -0.89 8.36 -3.68
CA ASP A 314 -1.81 8.40 -4.82
C ASP A 314 -1.95 9.77 -5.48
N ARG A 315 -0.85 10.19 -6.11
CA ARG A 315 -0.75 11.43 -6.86
C ARG A 315 -0.85 11.18 -8.37
N GLN A 316 -1.89 11.70 -8.99
CA GLN A 316 -2.12 11.72 -10.43
C GLN A 316 -2.40 13.16 -10.93
N PRO A 317 -1.48 14.13 -10.73
CA PRO A 317 -1.73 15.52 -11.09
C PRO A 317 -1.86 15.74 -12.61
N LEU A 318 -2.95 16.38 -13.01
CA LEU A 318 -3.14 16.99 -14.32
C LEU A 318 -3.04 18.51 -14.19
N LYS A 319 -2.06 19.11 -14.86
CA LYS A 319 -1.88 20.56 -14.95
C LYS A 319 -2.09 21.05 -16.37
N VAL A 320 -2.90 22.09 -16.54
CA VAL A 320 -3.17 22.71 -17.85
C VAL A 320 -3.05 24.23 -17.73
N ASP A 321 -2.02 24.79 -18.35
CA ASP A 321 -1.79 26.23 -18.47
C ASP A 321 -2.34 26.76 -19.80
N GLY A 322 -2.42 28.09 -19.96
CA GLY A 322 -2.82 28.71 -21.23
C GLY A 322 -4.32 28.62 -21.57
N LEU A 323 -5.16 28.36 -20.56
CA LEU A 323 -6.63 28.40 -20.66
C LEU A 323 -7.14 29.85 -20.54
N ASP A 324 -8.37 30.08 -21.00
CA ASP A 324 -8.99 31.41 -20.96
C ASP A 324 -9.39 31.79 -19.53
N ALA A 325 -8.96 32.97 -19.08
CA ALA A 325 -9.18 33.43 -17.71
C ALA A 325 -10.68 33.54 -17.36
N ALA A 326 -11.02 33.20 -16.12
CA ALA A 326 -12.39 33.21 -15.57
C ALA A 326 -13.37 32.17 -16.14
N ALA A 327 -12.91 31.24 -16.97
CA ALA A 327 -13.71 30.07 -17.37
C ALA A 327 -13.57 28.91 -16.37
N GLU A 328 -14.67 28.15 -16.24
CA GLU A 328 -14.64 26.78 -15.71
C GLU A 328 -14.53 25.80 -16.89
N TYR A 329 -13.86 24.67 -16.68
CA TYR A 329 -13.70 23.63 -17.68
C TYR A 329 -14.19 22.30 -17.14
N THR A 330 -14.97 21.58 -17.94
CA THR A 330 -15.35 20.19 -17.68
C THR A 330 -14.30 19.28 -18.28
N LEU A 331 -13.71 18.43 -17.43
CA LEU A 331 -12.86 17.33 -17.85
C LEU A 331 -13.71 16.08 -18.06
N SER A 332 -13.57 15.44 -19.21
CA SER A 332 -14.15 14.13 -19.51
C SER A 332 -13.05 13.16 -19.93
N ILE A 333 -13.19 11.90 -19.52
CA ILE A 333 -12.30 10.81 -19.92
C ILE A 333 -13.16 9.70 -20.51
N ASP A 334 -12.84 9.27 -21.73
CA ASP A 334 -13.63 8.33 -22.54
C ASP A 334 -15.10 8.73 -22.66
N GLY A 335 -15.36 10.04 -22.77
CA GLY A 335 -16.70 10.61 -22.87
C GLY A 335 -17.47 10.68 -21.55
N THR A 336 -16.89 10.21 -20.44
CA THR A 336 -17.51 10.32 -19.10
C THR A 336 -16.99 11.57 -18.38
N PRO A 337 -17.87 12.49 -17.93
CA PRO A 337 -17.46 13.65 -17.14
C PRO A 337 -16.83 13.22 -15.81
N VAL A 338 -15.64 13.73 -15.51
CA VAL A 338 -14.89 13.48 -14.27
C VAL A 338 -15.10 14.60 -13.26
N GLY A 339 -15.08 15.85 -13.73
CA GLY A 339 -15.23 17.01 -12.86
C GLY A 339 -15.26 18.33 -13.63
N THR A 340 -15.61 19.39 -12.92
CA THR A 340 -15.52 20.77 -13.41
C THR A 340 -14.50 21.51 -12.55
N PHE A 341 -13.56 22.20 -13.20
CA PHE A 341 -12.43 22.83 -12.55
C PHE A 341 -12.29 24.28 -13.02
N SER A 342 -11.87 25.16 -12.13
CA SER A 342 -11.48 26.51 -12.54
C SER A 342 -10.13 26.47 -13.28
N THR A 343 -9.84 27.54 -14.03
CA THR A 343 -8.48 27.75 -14.58
C THR A 343 -7.40 27.78 -13.51
N TYR A 344 -7.72 28.23 -12.29
CA TYR A 344 -6.77 28.22 -11.18
C TYR A 344 -6.44 26.79 -10.72
N ASP A 345 -7.47 25.93 -10.58
CA ASP A 345 -7.28 24.53 -10.17
C ASP A 345 -6.43 23.78 -11.20
N LEU A 346 -6.75 23.94 -12.49
CA LEU A 346 -6.01 23.31 -13.58
C LEU A 346 -4.58 23.85 -13.72
N GLY A 347 -4.36 25.15 -13.54
CA GLY A 347 -3.02 25.74 -13.56
C GLY A 347 -2.16 25.36 -12.33
N SER A 348 -2.82 25.06 -11.20
CA SER A 348 -2.16 24.57 -9.98
C SER A 348 -1.92 23.07 -10.00
N GLY A 349 -2.73 22.33 -10.75
CA GLY A 349 -2.72 20.87 -10.88
C GLY A 349 -3.84 20.23 -10.06
N VAL A 350 -4.71 19.49 -10.74
CA VAL A 350 -5.79 18.69 -10.12
C VAL A 350 -5.33 17.26 -9.97
N ASN A 351 -5.49 16.65 -8.79
CA ASN A 351 -5.15 15.26 -8.57
C ASN A 351 -6.29 14.34 -9.06
N LEU A 352 -6.13 13.70 -10.22
CA LEU A 352 -7.16 12.86 -10.83
C LEU A 352 -7.51 11.62 -10.01
N ALA A 353 -6.61 11.16 -9.13
CA ALA A 353 -6.83 10.03 -8.24
C ALA A 353 -7.93 10.28 -7.19
N GLU A 354 -8.32 11.55 -6.97
CA GLU A 354 -9.41 11.94 -6.05
C GLU A 354 -10.80 11.86 -6.71
N TYR A 355 -10.88 11.44 -7.97
CA TYR A 355 -12.10 11.43 -8.77
C TYR A 355 -12.39 10.05 -9.35
N ASN A 356 -13.66 9.85 -9.72
CA ASN A 356 -14.06 8.66 -10.43
C ASN A 356 -13.61 8.72 -11.89
N THR A 357 -12.52 8.04 -12.21
CA THR A 357 -11.98 7.95 -13.57
C THR A 357 -12.08 6.51 -14.11
N PRO A 358 -12.03 6.29 -15.44
CA PRO A 358 -11.89 4.95 -16.00
C PRO A 358 -10.69 4.17 -15.44
N MET A 359 -9.60 4.85 -15.08
CA MET A 359 -8.43 4.24 -14.46
C MET A 359 -8.72 3.79 -13.01
N THR A 360 -9.49 4.55 -12.25
CA THR A 360 -9.96 4.17 -10.91
C THR A 360 -10.91 2.96 -10.97
N GLU A 361 -11.82 2.92 -11.94
CA GLU A 361 -12.71 1.77 -12.18
C GLU A 361 -11.92 0.51 -12.54
N GLN A 362 -10.88 0.66 -13.38
CA GLN A 362 -9.96 -0.44 -13.70
C GLN A 362 -9.20 -0.92 -12.45
N ALA A 363 -8.69 0.00 -11.62
CA ALA A 363 -8.03 -0.32 -10.36
C ALA A 363 -8.97 -1.06 -9.39
N LEU A 364 -10.26 -0.69 -9.32
CA LEU A 364 -11.26 -1.39 -8.51
C LEU A 364 -11.46 -2.83 -8.97
N ALA A 365 -11.51 -3.07 -10.29
CA ALA A 365 -11.57 -4.43 -10.82
C ALA A 365 -10.33 -5.27 -10.44
N VAL A 366 -9.13 -4.66 -10.40
CA VAL A 366 -7.92 -5.31 -9.86
C VAL A 366 -8.08 -5.63 -8.38
N HIS A 367 -8.64 -4.70 -7.59
CA HIS A 367 -8.91 -4.92 -6.17
C HIS A 367 -9.87 -6.09 -5.93
N HIS A 368 -10.95 -6.19 -6.71
CA HIS A 368 -11.89 -7.32 -6.63
C HIS A 368 -11.20 -8.65 -6.89
N LYS A 369 -10.35 -8.73 -7.92
CA LYS A 369 -9.57 -9.94 -8.17
C LYS A 369 -8.56 -10.24 -7.06
N THR A 370 -8.00 -9.19 -6.44
CA THR A 370 -7.15 -9.33 -5.24
C THR A 370 -7.93 -9.99 -4.10
N ILE A 371 -9.15 -9.51 -3.82
CA ILE A 371 -10.02 -10.12 -2.82
C ILE A 371 -10.35 -11.56 -3.20
N ASP A 372 -10.76 -11.82 -4.44
CA ASP A 372 -11.15 -13.16 -4.91
C ASP A 372 -10.01 -14.17 -4.70
N HIS A 373 -8.78 -13.87 -5.13
CA HIS A 373 -7.68 -14.84 -4.97
C HIS A 373 -7.25 -15.00 -3.51
N THR A 374 -7.22 -13.94 -2.70
CA THR A 374 -6.87 -14.06 -1.27
C THR A 374 -7.91 -14.88 -0.49
N GLN A 375 -9.20 -14.69 -0.79
CA GLN A 375 -10.28 -15.51 -0.22
C GLN A 375 -10.21 -16.95 -0.73
N MET A 376 -9.92 -17.15 -2.00
CA MET A 376 -9.72 -18.49 -2.57
C MET A 376 -8.57 -19.22 -1.88
N HIS A 377 -7.43 -18.55 -1.72
CA HIS A 377 -6.28 -19.08 -1.00
C HIS A 377 -6.66 -19.46 0.43
N LYS A 378 -7.30 -18.55 1.16
CA LYS A 378 -7.73 -18.77 2.55
C LYS A 378 -8.70 -19.94 2.64
N TYR A 379 -9.69 -20.05 1.74
CA TYR A 379 -10.62 -21.17 1.72
C TYR A 379 -9.90 -22.50 1.46
N ARG A 380 -9.06 -22.54 0.42
CA ARG A 380 -8.22 -23.70 0.06
C ARG A 380 -7.34 -24.15 1.21
N TRP A 381 -6.67 -23.23 1.89
CA TRP A 381 -5.73 -23.53 2.96
C TRP A 381 -6.46 -23.84 4.28
N ARG A 382 -7.37 -22.97 4.70
CA ARG A 382 -8.02 -23.07 6.01
C ARG A 382 -9.16 -24.07 6.05
N GLU A 383 -10.09 -23.97 5.12
CA GLU A 383 -11.34 -24.72 5.16
C GLU A 383 -11.24 -26.09 4.51
N ILE A 384 -10.25 -26.30 3.63
CA ILE A 384 -10.01 -27.59 2.98
C ILE A 384 -8.78 -28.27 3.57
N GLN A 385 -7.57 -27.76 3.32
CA GLN A 385 -6.34 -28.44 3.73
C GLN A 385 -6.28 -28.65 5.24
N MET A 386 -6.50 -27.59 6.03
CA MET A 386 -6.35 -27.66 7.48
C MET A 386 -7.51 -28.34 8.18
N ARG A 387 -8.74 -28.04 7.77
CA ARG A 387 -9.95 -28.63 8.36
C ARG A 387 -10.02 -30.15 8.18
N PHE A 388 -9.55 -30.65 7.03
CA PHE A 388 -9.60 -32.07 6.68
C PHE A 388 -8.21 -32.72 6.64
N GLN A 389 -7.24 -32.21 7.39
CA GLN A 389 -5.87 -32.74 7.41
C GLN A 389 -5.77 -34.22 7.80
N ASP A 390 -6.78 -34.77 8.50
CA ASP A 390 -6.85 -36.18 8.91
C ASP A 390 -7.68 -37.06 7.95
N ALA A 391 -8.24 -36.49 6.87
CA ALA A 391 -8.94 -37.24 5.83
C ALA A 391 -7.95 -37.94 4.89
N PRO A 392 -8.38 -38.92 4.05
CA PRO A 392 -7.49 -39.57 3.10
C PRO A 392 -6.79 -38.56 2.18
N ALA A 393 -5.45 -38.60 2.18
CA ALA A 393 -4.63 -37.55 1.60
C ALA A 393 -4.85 -37.33 0.09
N GLU A 394 -5.27 -38.36 -0.65
CA GLU A 394 -5.58 -38.27 -2.07
C GLU A 394 -6.76 -37.33 -2.38
N TYR A 395 -7.83 -37.36 -1.57
CA TYR A 395 -8.99 -36.50 -1.77
C TYR A 395 -8.68 -35.05 -1.40
N VAL A 396 -7.98 -34.85 -0.28
CA VAL A 396 -7.57 -33.50 0.15
C VAL A 396 -6.63 -32.89 -0.87
N ARG A 397 -5.64 -33.67 -1.35
CA ARG A 397 -4.69 -33.22 -2.37
C ARG A 397 -5.40 -32.84 -3.67
N SER A 398 -6.29 -33.69 -4.18
CA SER A 398 -7.02 -33.40 -5.42
C SER A 398 -7.89 -32.13 -5.30
N ALA A 399 -8.60 -31.95 -4.18
CA ALA A 399 -9.37 -30.74 -3.92
C ALA A 399 -8.49 -29.49 -3.86
N VAL A 400 -7.37 -29.57 -3.14
CA VAL A 400 -6.36 -28.52 -3.03
C VAL A 400 -5.78 -28.14 -4.39
N GLU A 401 -5.39 -29.12 -5.22
CA GLU A 401 -4.81 -28.87 -6.55
C GLU A 401 -5.80 -28.16 -7.49
N GLY A 402 -7.08 -28.52 -7.41
CA GLY A 402 -8.14 -27.85 -8.16
C GLY A 402 -8.33 -26.39 -7.75
N LEU A 403 -8.34 -26.11 -6.45
CA LEU A 403 -8.45 -24.75 -5.92
C LEU A 403 -7.19 -23.91 -6.20
N ASP A 404 -5.99 -24.51 -6.15
CA ASP A 404 -4.75 -23.86 -6.57
C ASP A 404 -4.80 -23.48 -8.06
N GLY A 405 -5.45 -24.31 -8.90
CA GLY A 405 -5.70 -24.00 -10.30
C GLY A 405 -6.64 -22.82 -10.51
N LEU A 406 -7.71 -22.73 -9.72
CA LEU A 406 -8.65 -21.62 -9.76
C LEU A 406 -8.00 -20.32 -9.28
N GLU A 407 -7.24 -20.36 -8.19
CA GLU A 407 -6.49 -19.21 -7.67
C GLU A 407 -5.52 -18.66 -8.74
N ARG A 408 -4.77 -19.54 -9.43
CA ARG A 408 -3.88 -19.12 -10.53
C ARG A 408 -4.61 -18.38 -11.65
N THR A 409 -5.85 -18.78 -11.98
CA THR A 409 -6.66 -18.07 -12.98
C THR A 409 -7.04 -16.67 -12.48
N LEU A 410 -7.46 -16.54 -11.22
CA LEU A 410 -7.80 -15.25 -10.61
C LEU A 410 -6.60 -14.29 -10.57
N VAL A 411 -5.42 -14.79 -10.22
CA VAL A 411 -4.16 -14.03 -10.25
C VAL A 411 -3.82 -13.61 -11.69
N ALA A 412 -3.95 -14.49 -12.68
CA ALA A 412 -3.70 -14.13 -14.07
C ALA A 412 -4.66 -13.03 -14.57
N GLU A 413 -5.94 -13.10 -14.20
CA GLU A 413 -6.94 -12.06 -14.49
C GLU A 413 -6.60 -10.73 -13.80
N GLN A 414 -6.20 -10.76 -12.53
CA GLN A 414 -5.74 -9.58 -11.77
C GLN A 414 -4.58 -8.88 -12.48
N HIS A 415 -3.53 -9.62 -12.87
CA HIS A 415 -2.37 -9.08 -13.58
C HIS A 415 -2.73 -8.53 -14.97
N ALA A 416 -3.66 -9.17 -15.68
CA ALA A 416 -4.14 -8.69 -16.97
C ALA A 416 -4.96 -7.39 -16.82
N LEU A 417 -5.81 -7.30 -15.79
CA LEU A 417 -6.56 -6.10 -15.45
C LEU A 417 -5.66 -4.96 -14.95
N ALA A 418 -4.50 -5.27 -14.36
CA ALA A 418 -3.57 -4.27 -13.88
C ALA A 418 -2.84 -3.51 -15.01
N GLN A 419 -2.81 -4.04 -16.24
CA GLN A 419 -2.15 -3.37 -17.36
C GLN A 419 -2.93 -2.11 -17.78
N PRO A 420 -2.36 -0.89 -17.62
CA PRO A 420 -3.05 0.34 -17.98
C PRO A 420 -3.41 0.40 -19.47
N ARG A 421 -4.46 1.14 -19.78
CA ARG A 421 -4.97 1.32 -21.16
C ARG A 421 -4.92 2.79 -21.57
N PRO A 422 -4.79 3.09 -22.87
CA PRO A 422 -4.89 4.46 -23.34
C PRO A 422 -6.32 4.96 -23.20
N HIS A 423 -6.48 6.17 -22.64
CA HIS A 423 -7.77 6.84 -22.47
C HIS A 423 -7.79 8.15 -23.26
N LYS A 424 -8.96 8.54 -23.75
CA LYS A 424 -9.18 9.81 -24.45
C LYS A 424 -9.66 10.86 -23.46
N PHE A 425 -8.88 11.92 -23.32
CA PHE A 425 -9.19 13.06 -22.47
C PHE A 425 -9.75 14.21 -23.31
N GLU A 426 -10.73 14.90 -22.76
CA GLU A 426 -11.31 16.11 -23.32
C GLU A 426 -11.52 17.14 -22.20
N LEU A 427 -10.98 18.34 -22.39
CA LEU A 427 -11.17 19.47 -21.50
C LEU A 427 -11.90 20.57 -22.27
N LYS A 428 -13.14 20.86 -21.88
CA LYS A 428 -14.02 21.78 -22.59
C LYS A 428 -14.51 22.90 -21.68
N PRO A 429 -14.57 24.17 -22.13
CA PRO A 429 -15.23 25.23 -21.38
C PRO A 429 -16.65 24.82 -20.99
N LYS A 430 -17.00 25.01 -19.72
CA LYS A 430 -18.37 24.78 -19.24
C LYS A 430 -19.30 25.81 -19.88
N ALA A 431 -20.38 25.33 -20.51
CA ALA A 431 -21.41 26.20 -21.05
C ALA A 431 -22.01 27.06 -19.92
N LYS A 432 -22.19 28.37 -20.19
CA LYS A 432 -22.79 29.31 -19.25
C LYS A 432 -24.27 29.04 -19.01
#